data_AF-A0A0K0DBE8-F1
#
_entry.id   AF-A0A0K0DBE8-F1
#
_cell.length_a   1.000
_cell.length_b   1.000
_cell.length_c   1.000
_cell.angle_alpha   90.00
_cell.angle_beta   90.00
_cell.angle_gamma   90.00
#
_symmetry.space_group_name_H-M   'P 1'
#
loop_
_entity.id
_entity.type
_entity.pdbx_description
1 polymer ?
#
loop_
_entity_poly.entity_id
_entity_poly.type
_entity_poly.pdbx_seq_one_letter_code
_entity_poly.pdbx_strand_id
1 'polypeptide(L)'
;MNYEIMMRFIEQLEDPCCDPANPKELTYHQISVAHHKIKIMVRTGCRYSRSLSKISGCEVFIKMEVNQDTGSFKERGGRYALMNLTDDEKSNGVYAASAGNHAQALALHGKHLGVPVTVVMPRHAPLMKIAKCRELGANVLVEGKDVSVSREIALKLAKERGGKYINGYDHIDILAGAGTVAVEIFDQVSDVDAILVPAGGGGLMAGVCVASKALSPSTKVIGLVSESCPSLLKSLEAGKPVYTKCGTTLADGLAVPLVGCNSFHSSLGNVHNVIPVKEKDIAVGILRLLETEKVVAEGAGAIGPAALIAGSLKELVGKKVVCILSGGNIDSTVLGRCIEKGLAVDNRLIRIDVIVSDRPGGVAEFTQMIANMGASVKDMALVCFAIIVVIIIFIICTKYILYILNYILVCLVFTGCTGSRIISFGPEICWLSQSQAVAAVVDQGEIRKHVTNLTTGR
;
A
#
# COMPACT_ATOMS: atom_id res chain seq x y z
N MET A 1 -33.53 10.22 13.79
CA MET A 1 -33.16 11.58 13.37
C MET A 1 -32.15 11.44 12.24
N ASN A 2 -32.49 11.85 11.01
CA ASN A 2 -31.72 11.54 9.80
C ASN A 2 -30.31 12.13 9.82
N TYR A 3 -29.31 11.32 9.45
CA TYR A 3 -27.91 11.71 9.34
C TYR A 3 -27.70 12.90 8.39
N GLU A 4 -28.55 13.02 7.35
CA GLU A 4 -28.58 14.18 6.45
C GLU A 4 -29.00 15.50 7.14
N ILE A 5 -29.85 15.43 8.16
CA ILE A 5 -30.29 16.63 8.91
C ILE A 5 -29.19 17.06 9.89
N MET A 6 -28.43 16.12 10.45
CA MET A 6 -27.28 16.43 11.30
C MET A 6 -26.11 17.07 10.51
N MET A 7 -25.92 16.69 9.25
CA MET A 7 -24.91 17.31 8.36
C MET A 7 -25.31 18.72 7.88
N ARG A 8 -26.59 19.12 7.99
CA ARG A 8 -27.05 20.46 7.59
C ARG A 8 -26.78 21.56 8.62
N PHE A 9 -26.39 21.21 9.85
CA PHE A 9 -26.19 22.18 10.95
C PHE A 9 -24.72 22.41 11.33
N ILE A 10 -23.77 21.78 10.65
CA ILE A 10 -22.36 22.12 10.74
C ILE A 10 -22.09 23.09 9.60
N GLU A 11 -21.80 24.36 9.90
CA GLU A 11 -21.12 25.24 8.93
C GLU A 11 -19.93 24.46 8.38
N GLN A 12 -19.95 24.07 7.11
CA GLN A 12 -18.81 23.40 6.49
C GLN A 12 -17.65 24.40 6.51
N LEU A 13 -16.78 24.27 7.52
CA LEU A 13 -15.57 25.06 7.62
C LEU A 13 -14.71 24.70 6.42
N GLU A 14 -14.61 25.64 5.49
CA GLU A 14 -13.75 25.52 4.33
C GLU A 14 -12.30 25.74 4.74
N ASP A 15 -11.41 24.97 4.11
CA ASP A 15 -9.97 25.16 4.26
C ASP A 15 -9.58 26.35 3.37
N PRO A 16 -9.13 27.48 3.92
CA PRO A 16 -8.85 28.69 3.14
C PRO A 16 -7.67 28.51 2.17
N CYS A 17 -6.88 27.44 2.34
CA CYS A 17 -5.81 27.10 1.42
C CYS A 17 -6.27 26.24 0.24
N CYS A 18 -7.48 25.67 0.30
CA CYS A 18 -8.00 24.72 -0.67
C CYS A 18 -9.39 25.17 -1.15
N ASP A 19 -9.41 26.11 -2.10
CA ASP A 19 -10.64 26.59 -2.76
C ASP A 19 -10.80 25.88 -4.12
N PRO A 20 -11.82 25.02 -4.31
CA PRO A 20 -12.08 24.39 -5.59
C PRO A 20 -12.45 25.35 -6.73
N ALA A 21 -13.00 26.53 -6.41
CA ALA A 21 -13.35 27.54 -7.41
C ALA A 21 -12.12 28.33 -7.88
N ASN A 22 -11.11 28.49 -7.01
CA ASN A 22 -9.87 29.21 -7.29
C ASN A 22 -8.64 28.36 -6.91
N PRO A 23 -8.38 27.25 -7.62
CA PRO A 23 -7.25 26.39 -7.29
C PRO A 23 -5.94 27.13 -7.50
N LYS A 24 -5.01 26.93 -6.57
CA LYS A 24 -3.65 27.46 -6.63
C LYS A 24 -2.77 26.52 -7.46
N GLU A 25 -1.95 27.10 -8.32
CA GLU A 25 -1.00 26.38 -9.15
C GLU A 25 0.38 26.31 -8.46
N LEU A 26 0.96 25.11 -8.41
CA LEU A 26 2.34 24.89 -8.00
C LEU A 26 3.29 25.19 -9.17
N THR A 27 4.33 25.98 -8.91
CA THR A 27 5.39 26.28 -9.87
C THR A 27 6.69 25.51 -9.57
N TYR A 28 7.50 25.27 -10.60
CA TYR A 28 8.83 24.67 -10.40
C TYR A 28 9.74 25.54 -9.54
N HIS A 29 9.63 26.87 -9.62
CA HIS A 29 10.38 27.78 -8.75
C HIS A 29 10.13 27.49 -7.26
N GLN A 30 8.87 27.27 -6.86
CA GLN A 30 8.55 26.91 -5.47
C GLN A 30 9.18 25.57 -5.05
N ILE A 31 9.21 24.58 -5.95
CA ILE A 31 9.90 23.30 -5.69
C ILE A 31 11.40 23.50 -5.54
N SER A 32 12.03 24.32 -6.39
CA SER A 32 13.46 24.61 -6.31
C SER A 32 13.84 25.32 -5.01
N VAL A 33 13.04 26.32 -4.60
CA VAL A 33 13.20 26.99 -3.29
C VAL A 33 13.01 26.00 -2.14
N ALA A 34 11.99 25.13 -2.22
CA ALA A 34 11.77 24.09 -1.22
C ALA A 34 12.97 23.16 -1.10
N HIS A 35 13.48 22.67 -2.24
CA HIS A 35 14.65 21.80 -2.29
C HIS A 35 15.88 22.45 -1.65
N HIS A 36 16.09 23.75 -1.88
CA HIS A 36 17.17 24.49 -1.24
C HIS A 36 16.97 24.64 0.28
N LYS A 37 15.77 25.01 0.74
CA LYS A 37 15.49 25.25 2.17
C LYS A 37 15.54 23.98 3.02
N ILE A 38 15.15 22.82 2.48
CA ILE A 38 15.08 21.56 3.24
C ILE A 38 16.32 20.68 3.12
N LYS A 39 17.45 21.19 2.58
CA LYS A 39 18.70 20.43 2.38
C LYS A 39 19.26 19.72 3.62
N ILE A 40 18.89 20.16 4.82
CA ILE A 40 19.28 19.51 6.08
C ILE A 40 18.63 18.14 6.29
N MET A 41 17.55 17.84 5.56
CA MET A 41 16.90 16.54 5.60
C MET A 41 17.77 15.46 4.94
N VAL A 42 17.46 14.20 5.25
CA VAL A 42 18.10 13.05 4.63
C VAL A 42 17.88 13.08 3.12
N ARG A 43 18.96 13.15 2.34
CA ARG A 43 18.92 12.93 0.89
C ARG A 43 18.83 11.43 0.62
N THR A 44 17.64 10.92 0.34
CA THR A 44 17.42 9.48 0.15
C THR A 44 18.08 8.97 -1.13
N GLY A 45 18.49 7.71 -1.14
CA GLY A 45 19.09 7.09 -2.31
C GLY A 45 18.05 6.74 -3.39
N CYS A 46 18.46 6.86 -4.66
CA CYS A 46 17.75 6.30 -5.81
C CYS A 46 18.61 5.18 -6.41
N ARG A 47 18.41 3.94 -5.95
CA ARG A 47 19.31 2.82 -6.25
C ARG A 47 18.76 1.90 -7.33
N TYR A 48 19.64 1.38 -8.18
CA TYR A 48 19.29 0.33 -9.13
C TYR A 48 18.91 -0.97 -8.40
N SER A 49 17.78 -1.57 -8.75
CA SER A 49 17.35 -2.88 -8.25
C SER A 49 17.55 -3.95 -9.31
N ARG A 50 18.57 -4.79 -9.13
CA ARG A 50 18.82 -5.93 -10.03
C ARG A 50 17.67 -6.92 -10.02
N SER A 51 17.04 -7.14 -8.86
CA SER A 51 15.97 -8.12 -8.72
C SER A 51 14.69 -7.67 -9.42
N LEU A 52 14.23 -6.45 -9.16
CA LEU A 52 13.02 -5.94 -9.81
C LEU A 52 13.22 -5.79 -11.32
N SER A 53 14.42 -5.34 -11.75
CA SER A 53 14.74 -5.24 -13.17
C SER A 53 14.65 -6.57 -13.89
N LYS A 54 15.19 -7.64 -13.27
CA LYS A 54 15.09 -9.00 -13.83
C LYS A 54 13.64 -9.49 -13.92
N ILE A 55 12.81 -9.18 -12.92
CA ILE A 55 11.41 -9.64 -12.87
C ILE A 55 10.54 -8.89 -13.88
N SER A 56 10.70 -7.56 -14.00
CA SER A 56 9.83 -6.73 -14.85
C SER A 56 10.34 -6.57 -16.28
N GLY A 57 11.61 -6.87 -16.54
CA GLY A 57 12.27 -6.58 -17.82
C GLY A 57 12.55 -5.09 -18.05
N CYS A 58 12.34 -4.23 -17.05
CA CYS A 58 12.71 -2.81 -17.08
C CYS A 58 14.08 -2.60 -16.41
N GLU A 59 14.72 -1.45 -16.60
CA GLU A 59 15.81 -0.99 -15.73
C GLU A 59 15.22 -0.23 -14.54
N VAL A 60 15.02 -0.92 -13.42
CA VAL A 60 14.29 -0.40 -12.26
C VAL A 60 15.24 0.26 -11.25
N PHE A 61 14.93 1.52 -10.94
CA PHE A 61 15.53 2.29 -9.85
C PHE A 61 14.49 2.51 -8.75
N ILE A 62 14.95 2.57 -7.50
CA ILE A 62 14.12 2.67 -6.31
C ILE A 62 14.51 3.94 -5.56
N LYS A 63 13.60 4.92 -5.51
CA LYS A 63 13.74 6.12 -4.68
C LYS A 63 13.23 5.84 -3.26
N MET A 64 14.17 5.75 -2.32
CA MET A 64 13.99 5.20 -0.97
C MET A 64 13.44 6.23 0.04
N GLU A 65 12.24 6.78 -0.19
CA GLU A 65 11.62 7.73 0.76
C GLU A 65 11.25 7.09 2.11
N VAL A 66 11.21 5.75 2.19
CA VAL A 66 11.17 4.96 3.43
C VAL A 66 12.32 5.26 4.40
N ASN A 67 13.43 5.83 3.93
CA ASN A 67 14.61 6.13 4.75
C ASN A 67 14.61 7.55 5.33
N GLN A 68 13.53 8.32 5.19
CA GLN A 68 13.37 9.56 5.96
C GLN A 68 13.16 9.24 7.46
N ASP A 69 13.36 10.20 8.36
CA ASP A 69 13.42 9.96 9.81
C ASP A 69 12.08 9.45 10.41
N THR A 70 10.97 9.86 9.83
CA THR A 70 9.60 9.40 10.10
C THR A 70 9.15 8.27 9.18
N GLY A 71 10.03 7.79 8.29
CA GLY A 71 9.78 6.66 7.40
C GLY A 71 8.95 6.96 6.16
N SER A 72 8.83 8.23 5.73
CA SER A 72 8.10 8.58 4.50
C SER A 72 8.46 9.94 3.90
N PHE A 73 8.07 10.16 2.64
CA PHE A 73 8.28 11.43 1.92
C PHE A 73 7.57 12.65 2.55
N LYS A 74 6.60 12.43 3.46
CA LYS A 74 5.76 13.50 4.01
C LYS A 74 6.55 14.56 4.78
N GLU A 75 7.73 14.20 5.28
CA GLU A 75 8.65 15.14 5.91
C GLU A 75 9.01 16.32 5.01
N ARG A 76 9.19 16.09 3.71
CA ARG A 76 9.64 17.14 2.80
C ARG A 76 8.65 18.28 2.72
N GLY A 77 7.37 17.92 2.51
CA GLY A 77 6.26 18.86 2.54
C GLY A 77 6.07 19.46 3.93
N GLY A 78 5.98 18.61 4.96
CA GLY A 78 5.73 19.02 6.34
C GLY A 78 6.75 20.03 6.84
N ARG A 79 8.05 19.76 6.65
CA ARG A 79 9.12 20.68 7.03
C ARG A 79 9.03 22.00 6.28
N TYR A 80 8.85 21.97 4.96
CA TYR A 80 8.81 23.18 4.15
C TYR A 80 7.61 24.07 4.53
N ALA A 81 6.43 23.47 4.74
CA ALA A 81 5.24 24.19 5.19
C ALA A 81 5.46 24.87 6.56
N LEU A 82 6.09 24.17 7.51
CA LEU A 82 6.42 24.74 8.83
C LEU A 82 7.45 25.88 8.74
N MET A 83 8.43 25.80 7.84
CA MET A 83 9.43 26.86 7.63
C MET A 83 8.86 28.13 7.01
N ASN A 84 7.73 28.02 6.29
CA ASN A 84 7.06 29.14 5.63
C ASN A 84 5.93 29.77 6.47
N LEU A 85 5.75 29.32 7.72
CA LEU A 85 4.83 29.98 8.64
C LEU A 85 5.32 31.38 8.99
N THR A 86 4.37 32.30 9.13
CA THR A 86 4.58 33.60 9.77
C THR A 86 4.86 33.42 11.26
N ASP A 87 5.38 34.45 11.94
CA ASP A 87 5.68 34.36 13.37
C ASP A 87 4.41 34.20 14.22
N ASP A 88 3.30 34.81 13.79
CA ASP A 88 1.98 34.62 14.42
C ASP A 88 1.49 33.18 14.25
N GLU A 89 1.57 32.61 13.05
CA GLU A 89 1.19 31.21 12.82
C GLU A 89 2.08 30.23 13.60
N LYS A 90 3.39 30.52 13.74
CA LYS A 90 4.30 29.69 14.55
C LYS A 90 3.94 29.73 16.03
N SER A 91 3.64 30.91 16.57
CA SER A 91 3.31 31.07 17.99
C SER A 91 1.95 30.43 18.35
N ASN A 92 0.95 30.54 17.46
CA ASN A 92 -0.37 29.92 17.63
C ASN A 92 -0.39 28.42 17.27
N GLY A 93 0.66 27.94 16.61
CA GLY A 93 0.86 26.55 16.23
C GLY A 93 0.05 26.11 15.02
N VAL A 94 0.27 24.85 14.64
CA VAL A 94 -0.37 24.23 13.48
C VAL A 94 -1.29 23.09 13.86
N TYR A 95 -2.28 22.87 13.00
CA TYR A 95 -3.34 21.89 13.19
C TYR A 95 -3.42 20.99 11.97
N ALA A 96 -3.58 19.69 12.18
CA ALA A 96 -3.79 18.74 11.08
C ALA A 96 -4.74 17.63 11.51
N ALA A 97 -5.42 17.05 10.52
CA ALA A 97 -6.21 15.83 10.72
C ALA A 97 -5.55 14.69 9.97
N SER A 98 -4.85 13.83 10.70
CA SER A 98 -4.17 12.66 10.16
C SER A 98 -3.79 11.73 11.29
N ALA A 99 -3.96 10.43 11.11
CA ALA A 99 -3.38 9.43 12.00
C ALA A 99 -2.10 8.80 11.40
N GLY A 100 -1.57 9.33 10.30
CA GLY A 100 -0.53 8.67 9.50
C GLY A 100 0.73 9.50 9.28
N ASN A 101 1.37 9.26 8.14
CA ASN A 101 2.66 9.82 7.76
C ASN A 101 2.74 11.35 7.83
N HIS A 102 1.66 12.06 7.49
CA HIS A 102 1.60 13.52 7.58
C HIS A 102 1.66 14.03 9.04
N ALA A 103 0.96 13.36 9.96
CA ALA A 103 1.01 13.72 11.37
C ALA A 103 2.40 13.54 11.97
N GLN A 104 3.08 12.43 11.64
CA GLN A 104 4.44 12.15 12.10
C GLN A 104 5.45 13.19 11.56
N ALA A 105 5.36 13.50 10.26
CA ALA A 105 6.19 14.52 9.62
C ALA A 105 6.03 15.90 10.27
N LEU A 106 4.79 16.34 10.51
CA LEU A 106 4.54 17.61 11.21
C LEU A 106 5.04 17.56 12.64
N ALA A 107 4.77 16.49 13.39
CA ALA A 107 5.20 16.35 14.78
C ALA A 107 6.72 16.49 14.93
N LEU A 108 7.50 15.70 14.17
CA LEU A 108 8.96 15.70 14.21
C LEU A 108 9.52 17.09 13.87
N HIS A 109 9.10 17.65 12.75
CA HIS A 109 9.65 18.93 12.30
C HIS A 109 9.11 20.13 13.07
N GLY A 110 7.90 20.06 13.61
CA GLY A 110 7.36 21.06 14.53
C GLY A 110 8.22 21.13 15.79
N LYS A 111 8.56 19.98 16.38
CA LYS A 111 9.51 19.90 17.49
C LYS A 111 10.87 20.50 17.14
N HIS A 112 11.43 20.18 15.97
CA HIS A 112 12.73 20.72 15.54
C HIS A 112 12.72 22.24 15.29
N LEU A 113 11.58 22.80 14.88
CA LEU A 113 11.43 24.22 14.55
C LEU A 113 10.81 25.04 15.69
N GLY A 114 10.50 24.41 16.83
CA GLY A 114 9.84 25.07 17.96
C GLY A 114 8.38 25.47 17.67
N VAL A 115 7.71 24.83 16.71
CA VAL A 115 6.32 25.10 16.34
C VAL A 115 5.41 24.09 17.04
N PRO A 116 4.43 24.52 17.86
CA PRO A 116 3.45 23.63 18.46
C PRO A 116 2.61 22.94 17.37
N VAL A 117 2.49 21.61 17.44
CA VAL A 117 1.71 20.82 16.47
C VAL A 117 0.57 20.13 17.20
N THR A 118 -0.65 20.38 16.75
CA THR A 118 -1.85 19.68 17.21
C THR A 118 -2.37 18.77 16.10
N VAL A 119 -2.51 17.48 16.40
CA VAL A 119 -3.03 16.50 15.45
C VAL A 119 -4.34 15.94 15.97
N VAL A 120 -5.40 16.09 15.17
CA VAL A 120 -6.71 15.51 15.46
C VAL A 120 -6.82 14.15 14.77
N MET A 121 -7.12 13.11 15.54
CA MET A 121 -7.25 11.74 15.07
C MET A 121 -8.62 11.16 15.45
N PRO A 122 -9.22 10.28 14.63
CA PRO A 122 -10.50 9.66 14.96
C PRO A 122 -10.39 8.74 16.17
N ARG A 123 -11.50 8.50 16.87
CA ARG A 123 -11.54 7.65 18.09
C ARG A 123 -11.08 6.21 17.88
N HIS A 124 -11.15 5.71 16.66
CA HIS A 124 -10.72 4.36 16.29
C HIS A 124 -9.29 4.31 15.72
N ALA A 125 -8.53 5.42 15.79
CA ALA A 125 -7.13 5.43 15.37
C ALA A 125 -6.31 4.41 16.20
N PRO A 126 -5.48 3.57 15.57
CA PRO A 126 -4.64 2.61 16.28
C PRO A 126 -3.78 3.27 17.35
N LEU A 127 -3.73 2.67 18.55
CA LEU A 127 -2.99 3.20 19.70
C LEU A 127 -1.51 3.49 19.38
N MET A 128 -0.87 2.64 18.57
CA MET A 128 0.52 2.86 18.18
C MET A 128 0.71 4.14 17.34
N LYS A 129 -0.24 4.48 16.47
CA LYS A 129 -0.20 5.70 15.65
C LYS A 129 -0.36 6.95 16.52
N ILE A 130 -1.22 6.89 17.53
CA ILE A 130 -1.39 7.94 18.56
C ILE A 130 -0.12 8.09 19.39
N ALA A 131 0.41 6.98 19.91
CA ALA A 131 1.61 6.98 20.74
C ALA A 131 2.82 7.54 19.99
N LYS A 132 3.01 7.16 18.72
CA LYS A 132 4.12 7.63 17.91
C LYS A 132 4.08 9.15 17.68
N CYS A 133 2.91 9.71 17.40
CA CYS A 133 2.79 11.16 17.23
C CYS A 133 3.06 11.93 18.54
N ARG A 134 2.64 11.38 19.69
CA ARG A 134 2.96 11.96 21.01
C ARG A 134 4.45 11.91 21.31
N GLU A 135 5.11 10.78 21.03
CA GLU A 135 6.57 10.61 21.17
C GLU A 135 7.34 11.64 20.34
N LEU A 136 6.85 11.92 19.12
CA LEU A 136 7.42 12.92 18.22
C LEU A 136 7.12 14.38 18.64
N GLY A 137 6.33 14.59 19.70
CA GLY A 137 6.08 15.91 20.29
C GLY A 137 4.78 16.59 19.87
N ALA A 138 3.85 15.90 19.20
CA ALA A 138 2.55 16.46 18.87
C ALA A 138 1.55 16.38 20.02
N ASN A 139 0.72 17.41 20.14
CA ASN A 139 -0.50 17.39 20.94
C ASN A 139 -1.56 16.58 20.17
N VAL A 140 -1.82 15.34 20.60
CA VAL A 140 -2.77 14.47 19.91
C VAL A 140 -4.15 14.54 20.56
N LEU A 141 -5.13 15.08 19.82
CA LEU A 141 -6.54 15.11 20.18
C LEU A 141 -7.27 13.95 19.50
N VAL A 142 -7.86 13.05 20.29
CA VAL A 142 -8.54 11.85 19.78
C VAL A 142 -10.04 12.12 19.71
N GLU A 143 -10.46 12.83 18.67
CA GLU A 143 -11.84 13.25 18.44
C GLU A 143 -12.28 13.09 16.98
N GLY A 144 -13.57 12.77 16.81
CA GLY A 144 -14.17 12.47 15.52
C GLY A 144 -14.46 10.98 15.34
N LYS A 145 -15.55 10.68 14.63
CA LYS A 145 -15.95 9.31 14.28
C LYS A 145 -15.11 8.74 13.13
N ASP A 146 -14.65 9.61 12.25
CA ASP A 146 -13.84 9.33 11.06
C ASP A 146 -12.90 10.51 10.78
N VAL A 147 -12.02 10.35 9.80
CA VAL A 147 -11.02 11.37 9.44
C VAL A 147 -11.66 12.67 8.94
N SER A 148 -12.83 12.60 8.30
CA SER A 148 -13.56 13.78 7.81
C SER A 148 -14.02 14.65 8.97
N VAL A 149 -14.62 14.06 10.01
CA VAL A 149 -15.01 14.78 11.23
C VAL A 149 -13.78 15.28 11.99
N SER A 150 -12.70 14.49 12.08
CA SER A 150 -11.45 14.97 12.69
C SER A 150 -10.87 16.19 11.94
N ARG A 151 -11.06 16.27 10.62
CA ARG A 151 -10.67 17.43 9.79
C ARG A 151 -11.50 18.67 10.13
N GLU A 152 -12.81 18.55 10.24
CA GLU A 152 -13.68 19.67 10.63
C GLU A 152 -13.30 20.22 12.01
N ILE A 153 -13.03 19.33 12.98
CA ILE A 153 -12.56 19.71 14.32
C ILE A 153 -11.20 20.42 14.24
N ALA A 154 -10.24 19.90 13.47
CA ALA A 154 -8.93 20.52 13.30
C ALA A 154 -9.00 21.92 12.67
N LEU A 155 -9.86 22.10 11.65
CA LEU A 155 -10.11 23.40 11.01
C LEU A 155 -10.73 24.39 11.99
N LYS A 156 -11.72 23.95 12.77
CA LYS A 156 -12.36 24.76 13.81
C LYS A 156 -11.35 25.23 14.84
N LEU A 157 -10.54 24.32 15.37
CA LEU A 157 -9.51 24.63 16.37
C LEU A 157 -8.44 25.59 15.82
N ALA A 158 -8.02 25.41 14.57
CA ALA A 158 -7.09 26.32 13.92
C ALA A 158 -7.65 27.73 13.87
N LYS A 159 -8.91 27.88 13.43
CA LYS A 159 -9.61 29.17 13.34
C LYS A 159 -9.79 29.81 14.72
N GLU A 160 -10.27 29.08 15.71
CA GLU A 160 -10.54 29.58 17.06
C GLU A 160 -9.27 30.01 17.81
N ARG A 161 -8.14 29.34 17.55
CA ARG A 161 -6.86 29.60 18.23
C ARG A 161 -5.91 30.47 17.41
N GLY A 162 -6.35 30.99 16.26
CA GLY A 162 -5.52 31.81 15.38
C GLY A 162 -4.31 31.09 14.78
N GLY A 163 -4.32 29.75 14.76
CA GLY A 163 -3.27 28.94 14.18
C GLY A 163 -3.58 28.48 12.75
N LYS A 164 -2.69 27.68 12.17
CA LYS A 164 -2.79 27.27 10.76
C LYS A 164 -3.17 25.81 10.60
N TYR A 165 -4.21 25.52 9.83
CA TYR A 165 -4.46 24.17 9.36
C TYR A 165 -3.54 23.82 8.19
N ILE A 166 -2.81 22.70 8.28
CA ILE A 166 -1.93 22.22 7.21
C ILE A 166 -2.52 20.96 6.58
N ASN A 167 -3.13 21.13 5.40
CA ASN A 167 -3.62 20.03 4.59
C ASN A 167 -2.46 19.19 4.05
N GLY A 168 -2.44 17.90 4.37
CA GLY A 168 -1.32 17.00 4.08
C GLY A 168 -1.15 16.59 2.62
N TYR A 169 -2.00 17.01 1.70
CA TYR A 169 -1.84 16.70 0.28
C TYR A 169 -2.29 17.80 -0.67
N ASP A 170 -2.90 18.88 -0.19
CA ASP A 170 -3.44 19.94 -1.06
C ASP A 170 -2.96 21.36 -0.72
N HIS A 171 -2.06 21.51 0.25
CA HIS A 171 -1.41 22.80 0.53
C HIS A 171 -0.18 23.00 -0.38
N ILE A 172 -0.02 24.17 -1.01
CA ILE A 172 1.06 24.44 -1.98
C ILE A 172 2.45 24.14 -1.41
N ASP A 173 2.74 24.51 -0.16
CA ASP A 173 4.02 24.15 0.46
C ASP A 173 4.21 22.63 0.61
N ILE A 174 3.15 21.88 0.91
CA ILE A 174 3.23 20.41 0.97
C ILE A 174 3.56 19.83 -0.40
N LEU A 175 2.92 20.34 -1.46
CA LEU A 175 3.20 19.97 -2.84
C LEU A 175 4.64 20.32 -3.25
N ALA A 176 5.09 21.52 -2.93
CA ALA A 176 6.42 22.02 -3.26
C ALA A 176 7.51 21.15 -2.61
N GLY A 177 7.37 20.87 -1.31
CA GLY A 177 8.27 19.97 -0.60
C GLY A 177 8.24 18.55 -1.16
N ALA A 178 7.06 17.99 -1.46
CA ALA A 178 6.96 16.67 -2.08
C ALA A 178 7.62 16.60 -3.46
N GLY A 179 7.56 17.68 -4.26
CA GLY A 179 8.21 17.76 -5.57
C GLY A 179 9.73 17.68 -5.53
N THR A 180 10.36 17.96 -4.38
CA THR A 180 11.81 17.82 -4.21
C THR A 180 12.29 16.38 -4.37
N VAL A 181 11.40 15.39 -4.22
CA VAL A 181 11.69 13.98 -4.54
C VAL A 181 12.12 13.84 -5.99
N ALA A 182 11.42 14.48 -6.93
CA ALA A 182 11.73 14.40 -8.36
C ALA A 182 13.03 15.13 -8.71
N VAL A 183 13.31 16.28 -8.08
CA VAL A 183 14.60 16.98 -8.23
C VAL A 183 15.75 16.03 -7.90
N GLU A 184 15.67 15.34 -6.76
CA GLU A 184 16.70 14.38 -6.38
C GLU A 184 16.75 13.14 -7.28
N ILE A 185 15.63 12.70 -7.85
CA ILE A 185 15.62 11.60 -8.82
C ILE A 185 16.45 11.98 -10.06
N PHE A 186 16.20 13.16 -10.62
CA PHE A 186 16.92 13.62 -11.82
C PHE A 186 18.39 13.94 -11.57
N ASP A 187 18.75 14.33 -10.34
CA ASP A 187 20.16 14.45 -9.95
C ASP A 187 20.88 13.09 -9.85
N GLN A 188 20.14 12.03 -9.48
CA GLN A 188 20.72 10.73 -9.14
C GLN A 188 20.66 9.72 -10.29
N VAL A 189 19.75 9.91 -11.25
CA VAL A 189 19.51 8.99 -12.36
C VAL A 189 19.33 9.80 -13.65
N SER A 190 20.24 9.61 -14.61
CA SER A 190 20.12 10.22 -15.94
C SER A 190 19.11 9.47 -16.80
N ASP A 191 18.54 10.16 -17.80
CA ASP A 191 17.75 9.56 -18.89
C ASP A 191 16.62 8.65 -18.39
N VAL A 192 15.83 9.14 -17.42
CA VAL A 192 14.69 8.41 -16.87
C VAL A 192 13.53 8.44 -17.87
N ASP A 193 13.08 7.26 -18.33
CA ASP A 193 11.94 7.16 -19.23
C ASP A 193 10.60 7.36 -18.49
N ALA A 194 10.49 6.82 -17.28
CA ALA A 194 9.25 6.92 -16.49
C ALA A 194 9.49 6.97 -14.97
N ILE A 195 8.64 7.73 -14.27
CA ILE A 195 8.56 7.76 -12.80
C ILE A 195 7.19 7.24 -12.38
N LEU A 196 7.17 6.21 -11.55
CA LEU A 196 5.97 5.63 -10.97
C LEU A 196 5.68 6.28 -9.61
N VAL A 197 4.55 6.99 -9.54
CA VAL A 197 4.20 7.84 -8.41
C VAL A 197 2.95 7.32 -7.68
N PRO A 198 3.06 6.88 -6.43
CA PRO A 198 1.90 6.55 -5.60
C PRO A 198 1.00 7.79 -5.43
N ALA A 199 -0.29 7.64 -5.72
CA ALA A 199 -1.26 8.73 -5.72
C ALA A 199 -2.47 8.41 -4.83
N GLY A 200 -2.63 9.20 -3.77
CA GLY A 200 -3.86 9.31 -2.99
C GLY A 200 -4.50 10.66 -3.26
N GLY A 201 -4.35 11.59 -2.31
CA GLY A 201 -4.85 12.97 -2.46
C GLY A 201 -4.12 13.85 -3.48
N GLY A 202 -3.11 13.35 -4.19
CA GLY A 202 -2.45 14.05 -5.30
C GLY A 202 -1.21 14.88 -4.99
N GLY A 203 -0.89 15.16 -3.72
CA GLY A 203 0.23 16.07 -3.37
C GLY A 203 1.61 15.66 -3.90
N LEU A 204 1.99 14.38 -3.79
CA LEU A 204 3.24 13.88 -4.38
C LEU A 204 3.19 13.90 -5.91
N MET A 205 2.06 13.51 -6.48
CA MET A 205 1.83 13.50 -7.93
C MET A 205 2.02 14.89 -8.53
N ALA A 206 1.40 15.92 -7.94
CA ALA A 206 1.53 17.29 -8.38
C ALA A 206 3.00 17.77 -8.35
N GLY A 207 3.70 17.55 -7.23
CA GLY A 207 5.10 17.91 -7.10
C GLY A 207 5.99 17.23 -8.14
N VAL A 208 5.82 15.93 -8.35
CA VAL A 208 6.60 15.16 -9.34
C VAL A 208 6.26 15.62 -10.77
N CYS A 209 4.99 15.80 -11.11
CA CYS A 209 4.56 16.28 -12.43
C CYS A 209 5.20 17.63 -12.78
N VAL A 210 5.11 18.61 -11.89
CA VAL A 210 5.65 19.96 -12.12
C VAL A 210 7.18 19.94 -12.24
N ALA A 211 7.86 19.18 -11.38
CA ALA A 211 9.31 19.04 -11.46
C ALA A 211 9.78 18.31 -12.73
N SER A 212 9.14 17.21 -13.10
CA SER A 212 9.45 16.47 -14.32
C SER A 212 9.23 17.30 -15.57
N LYS A 213 8.14 18.08 -15.64
CA LYS A 213 7.89 18.99 -16.76
C LYS A 213 9.02 20.01 -16.95
N ALA A 214 9.61 20.50 -15.86
CA ALA A 214 10.67 21.50 -15.92
C ALA A 214 12.06 20.90 -16.19
N LEU A 215 12.36 19.73 -15.60
CA LEU A 215 13.69 19.12 -15.61
C LEU A 215 13.91 18.12 -16.74
N SER A 216 12.88 17.35 -17.09
CA SER A 216 12.94 16.33 -18.14
C SER A 216 11.54 16.14 -18.76
N PRO A 217 11.13 17.03 -19.68
CA PRO A 217 9.80 17.02 -20.28
C PRO A 217 9.43 15.71 -20.99
N SER A 218 10.42 14.93 -21.41
CA SER A 218 10.25 13.62 -22.05
C SER A 218 9.95 12.48 -21.07
N THR A 219 10.22 12.65 -19.77
CA THR A 219 10.00 11.62 -18.76
C THR A 219 8.50 11.48 -18.48
N LYS A 220 7.98 10.24 -18.60
CA LYS A 220 6.59 9.93 -18.31
C LYS A 220 6.33 9.88 -16.81
N VAL A 221 5.32 10.59 -16.34
CA VAL A 221 4.86 10.49 -14.94
C VAL A 221 3.60 9.65 -14.89
N ILE A 222 3.70 8.47 -14.26
CA ILE A 222 2.62 7.48 -14.20
C ILE A 222 2.14 7.36 -12.76
N GLY A 223 0.85 7.64 -12.55
CA GLY A 223 0.20 7.54 -11.26
C GLY A 223 -0.18 6.11 -10.92
N LEU A 224 -0.04 5.74 -9.66
CA LEU A 224 -0.45 4.44 -9.15
C LEU A 224 -1.45 4.63 -8.01
N VAL A 225 -2.64 4.08 -8.18
CA VAL A 225 -3.73 4.15 -7.21
C VAL A 225 -4.11 2.75 -6.77
N SER A 226 -4.66 2.58 -5.56
CA SER A 226 -5.32 1.31 -5.21
C SER A 226 -6.58 1.17 -6.07
N GLU A 227 -6.82 -0.03 -6.61
CA GLU A 227 -8.08 -0.38 -7.29
C GLU A 227 -9.30 -0.19 -6.38
N SER A 228 -9.11 -0.30 -5.06
CA SER A 228 -10.17 -0.08 -4.06
C SER A 228 -10.45 1.40 -3.77
N CYS A 229 -9.57 2.32 -4.19
CA CYS A 229 -9.76 3.76 -4.01
C CYS A 229 -9.11 4.56 -5.17
N PRO A 230 -9.64 4.45 -6.41
CA PRO A 230 -9.01 5.04 -7.59
C PRO A 230 -9.41 6.51 -7.81
N SER A 231 -9.32 7.35 -6.78
CA SER A 231 -9.87 8.72 -6.78
C SER A 231 -9.21 9.63 -7.82
N LEU A 232 -7.90 9.53 -8.04
CA LEU A 232 -7.20 10.29 -9.08
C LEU A 232 -7.65 9.88 -10.49
N LEU A 233 -7.78 8.59 -10.75
CA LEU A 233 -8.25 8.09 -12.05
C LEU A 233 -9.66 8.62 -12.35
N LYS A 234 -10.58 8.51 -11.38
CA LYS A 234 -11.96 9.01 -11.53
C LYS A 234 -12.03 10.53 -11.71
N SER A 235 -11.15 11.27 -11.04
CA SER A 235 -11.07 12.73 -11.19
C SER A 235 -10.52 13.15 -12.55
N LEU A 236 -9.55 12.42 -13.10
CA LEU A 236 -9.03 12.66 -14.46
C LEU A 236 -10.08 12.35 -15.52
N GLU A 237 -10.81 11.23 -15.39
CA GLU A 237 -11.94 10.88 -16.28
C GLU A 237 -13.04 11.96 -16.28
N ALA A 238 -13.31 12.55 -15.11
CA ALA A 238 -14.31 13.61 -14.95
C ALA A 238 -13.80 15.02 -15.30
N GLY A 239 -12.48 15.20 -15.52
CA GLY A 239 -11.84 16.49 -15.73
C GLY A 239 -11.83 17.42 -14.50
N LYS A 240 -12.23 16.93 -13.32
CA LYS A 240 -12.27 17.69 -12.07
C LYS A 240 -12.24 16.73 -10.86
N PRO A 241 -11.83 17.19 -9.66
CA PRO A 241 -11.93 16.39 -8.44
C PRO A 241 -13.36 15.89 -8.20
N VAL A 242 -13.52 14.58 -8.07
CA VAL A 242 -14.81 13.95 -7.74
C VAL A 242 -14.66 12.99 -6.57
N TYR A 243 -15.69 12.96 -5.73
CA TYR A 243 -15.74 12.02 -4.62
C TYR A 243 -15.84 10.58 -5.15
N THR A 244 -14.95 9.74 -4.67
CA THR A 244 -14.85 8.32 -5.02
C THR A 244 -15.08 7.49 -3.78
N LYS A 245 -16.06 6.57 -3.83
CA LYS A 245 -16.28 5.62 -2.73
C LYS A 245 -15.08 4.67 -2.65
N CYS A 246 -14.43 4.63 -1.49
CA CYS A 246 -13.26 3.79 -1.27
C CYS A 246 -13.62 2.54 -0.44
N GLY A 247 -13.07 1.40 -0.85
CA GLY A 247 -13.07 0.16 -0.09
C GLY A 247 -11.84 0.04 0.82
N THR A 248 -11.75 -1.10 1.52
CA THR A 248 -10.57 -1.44 2.33
C THR A 248 -9.37 -1.70 1.43
N THR A 249 -8.22 -1.11 1.76
CA THR A 249 -6.98 -1.28 0.99
C THR A 249 -5.77 -1.47 1.92
N LEU A 250 -4.77 -2.21 1.45
CA LEU A 250 -3.43 -2.31 2.04
C LEU A 250 -2.62 -1.01 1.87
N ALA A 251 -2.97 -0.18 0.89
CA ALA A 251 -2.37 1.13 0.65
C ALA A 251 -3.17 2.23 1.37
N ASP A 252 -3.23 2.19 2.70
CA ASP A 252 -4.00 3.13 3.53
C ASP A 252 -3.61 4.61 3.29
N GLY A 253 -2.33 4.89 3.03
CA GLY A 253 -1.85 6.22 2.65
C GLY A 253 -2.39 6.75 1.31
N LEU A 254 -2.95 5.87 0.46
CA LEU A 254 -3.59 6.23 -0.81
C LEU A 254 -5.11 6.24 -0.73
N ALA A 255 -5.71 5.86 0.41
CA ALA A 255 -7.15 5.76 0.62
C ALA A 255 -7.82 7.13 0.82
N VAL A 256 -7.65 8.03 -0.16
CA VAL A 256 -8.19 9.39 -0.14
C VAL A 256 -9.34 9.50 -1.15
N PRO A 257 -10.60 9.64 -0.71
CA PRO A 257 -11.76 9.57 -1.60
C PRO A 257 -11.93 10.78 -2.51
N LEU A 258 -11.33 11.93 -2.17
CA LEU A 258 -11.40 13.15 -2.96
C LEU A 258 -9.98 13.70 -3.15
N VAL A 259 -9.54 13.83 -4.39
CA VAL A 259 -8.26 14.47 -4.74
C VAL A 259 -8.33 15.95 -4.37
N GLY A 260 -7.21 16.51 -3.92
CA GLY A 260 -7.15 17.94 -3.65
C GLY A 260 -7.31 18.80 -4.91
N CYS A 261 -7.89 19.99 -4.78
CA CYS A 261 -8.12 20.88 -5.92
C CYS A 261 -6.82 21.48 -6.46
N ASN A 262 -5.91 21.93 -5.58
CA ASN A 262 -4.62 22.49 -5.96
C ASN A 262 -3.71 21.43 -6.58
N SER A 263 -3.69 20.24 -5.98
CA SER A 263 -2.93 19.09 -6.46
C SER A 263 -3.44 18.55 -7.79
N PHE A 264 -4.76 18.44 -7.97
CA PHE A 264 -5.34 18.09 -9.27
C PHE A 264 -4.99 19.14 -10.33
N HIS A 265 -5.23 20.42 -10.03
CA HIS A 265 -4.94 21.51 -10.96
C HIS A 265 -3.46 21.56 -11.38
N SER A 266 -2.54 21.43 -10.42
CA SER A 266 -1.10 21.46 -10.68
C SER A 266 -0.57 20.22 -11.42
N SER A 267 -1.26 19.08 -11.32
CA SER A 267 -0.88 17.86 -12.03
C SER A 267 -1.50 17.73 -13.42
N LEU A 268 -2.56 18.50 -13.70
CA LEU A 268 -3.33 18.41 -14.94
C LEU A 268 -2.43 18.63 -16.17
N GLY A 269 -2.62 17.79 -17.20
CA GLY A 269 -1.85 17.84 -18.45
C GLY A 269 -0.42 17.27 -18.37
N ASN A 270 0.09 16.96 -17.17
CA ASN A 270 1.43 16.38 -16.99
C ASN A 270 1.39 14.91 -16.52
N VAL A 271 0.24 14.44 -16.03
CA VAL A 271 0.01 13.02 -15.74
C VAL A 271 -0.15 12.27 -17.06
N HIS A 272 0.72 11.30 -17.30
CA HIS A 272 0.71 10.54 -18.57
C HIS A 272 -0.30 9.39 -18.55
N ASN A 273 -0.38 8.68 -17.42
CA ASN A 273 -1.32 7.58 -17.22
C ASN A 273 -1.56 7.37 -15.72
N VAL A 274 -2.65 6.72 -15.35
CA VAL A 274 -2.92 6.27 -13.97
C VAL A 274 -3.34 4.81 -13.98
N ILE A 275 -2.59 3.97 -13.27
CA ILE A 275 -2.84 2.53 -13.19
C ILE A 275 -3.46 2.18 -11.82
N PRO A 276 -4.66 1.58 -11.79
CA PRO A 276 -5.19 0.96 -10.59
C PRO A 276 -4.48 -0.38 -10.33
N VAL A 277 -4.01 -0.59 -9.10
CA VAL A 277 -3.28 -1.80 -8.68
C VAL A 277 -4.13 -2.58 -7.69
N LYS A 278 -4.22 -3.90 -7.89
CA LYS A 278 -5.03 -4.79 -7.06
C LYS A 278 -4.37 -5.04 -5.71
N GLU A 279 -5.21 -5.27 -4.69
CA GLU A 279 -4.75 -5.53 -3.32
C GLU A 279 -3.87 -6.78 -3.20
N LYS A 280 -4.12 -7.81 -4.03
CA LYS A 280 -3.27 -9.00 -4.06
C LYS A 280 -1.87 -8.69 -4.60
N ASP A 281 -1.77 -7.81 -5.59
CA ASP A 281 -0.51 -7.45 -6.22
C ASP A 281 0.30 -6.52 -5.29
N ILE A 282 -0.37 -5.63 -4.55
CA ILE A 282 0.25 -4.82 -3.49
C ILE A 282 0.86 -5.74 -2.41
N ALA A 283 0.15 -6.79 -1.97
CA ALA A 283 0.68 -7.74 -0.99
C ALA A 283 1.95 -8.47 -1.51
N VAL A 284 1.93 -8.89 -2.78
CA VAL A 284 3.11 -9.49 -3.44
C VAL A 284 4.26 -8.48 -3.54
N GLY A 285 3.97 -7.21 -3.86
CA GLY A 285 4.97 -6.14 -3.89
C GLY A 285 5.66 -5.93 -2.54
N ILE A 286 4.88 -5.90 -1.45
CA ILE A 286 5.41 -5.82 -0.07
C ILE A 286 6.31 -7.02 0.22
N LEU A 287 5.84 -8.23 -0.06
CA LEU A 287 6.62 -9.46 0.17
C LEU A 287 7.92 -9.45 -0.63
N ARG A 288 7.87 -9.06 -1.91
CA ARG A 288 9.06 -9.07 -2.77
C ARG A 288 10.08 -8.04 -2.33
N LEU A 289 9.67 -6.83 -1.96
CA LEU A 289 10.57 -5.81 -1.39
C LEU A 289 11.26 -6.30 -0.11
N LEU A 290 10.51 -6.98 0.77
CA LEU A 290 11.07 -7.57 1.98
C LEU A 290 12.12 -8.66 1.65
N GLU A 291 11.82 -9.54 0.70
CA GLU A 291 12.69 -10.67 0.35
C GLU A 291 13.92 -10.26 -0.47
N THR A 292 13.78 -9.38 -1.45
CA THR A 292 14.84 -9.08 -2.42
C THR A 292 15.59 -7.81 -2.09
N GLU A 293 14.88 -6.77 -1.66
CA GLU A 293 15.47 -5.46 -1.39
C GLU A 293 15.82 -5.26 0.08
N LYS A 294 15.34 -6.14 0.97
CA LYS A 294 15.47 -6.07 2.43
C LYS A 294 14.89 -4.79 3.01
N VAL A 295 13.75 -4.35 2.46
CA VAL A 295 13.06 -3.12 2.83
C VAL A 295 11.66 -3.45 3.33
N VAL A 296 11.29 -2.87 4.47
CA VAL A 296 9.91 -2.86 4.94
C VAL A 296 9.21 -1.65 4.31
N ALA A 297 8.25 -1.91 3.43
CA ALA A 297 7.44 -0.88 2.78
C ALA A 297 5.97 -1.04 3.17
N GLU A 298 5.27 0.08 3.33
CA GLU A 298 3.80 0.07 3.46
C GLU A 298 3.16 -0.13 2.08
N GLY A 299 1.84 -0.39 2.01
CA GLY A 299 1.18 -0.65 0.73
C GLY A 299 1.32 0.49 -0.29
N ALA A 300 1.29 1.74 0.17
CA ALA A 300 1.54 2.92 -0.67
C ALA A 300 2.99 2.98 -1.19
N GLY A 301 3.97 2.53 -0.41
CA GLY A 301 5.37 2.46 -0.83
C GLY A 301 5.65 1.30 -1.78
N ALA A 302 4.91 0.19 -1.65
CA ALA A 302 5.10 -1.01 -2.45
C ALA A 302 4.35 -1.00 -3.79
N ILE A 303 3.45 -0.05 -4.03
CA ILE A 303 2.55 -0.07 -5.20
C ILE A 303 3.29 0.00 -6.56
N GLY A 304 4.43 0.70 -6.62
CA GLY A 304 5.29 0.77 -7.82
C GLY A 304 5.86 -0.59 -8.20
N PRO A 305 6.66 -1.21 -7.33
CA PRO A 305 7.12 -2.57 -7.53
C PRO A 305 5.98 -3.57 -7.78
N ALA A 306 4.86 -3.45 -7.07
CA ALA A 306 3.68 -4.30 -7.29
C ALA A 306 3.15 -4.23 -8.73
N ALA A 307 2.96 -3.02 -9.28
CA ALA A 307 2.47 -2.82 -10.65
C ALA A 307 3.43 -3.40 -11.70
N LEU A 308 4.75 -3.25 -11.49
CA LEU A 308 5.77 -3.83 -12.36
C LEU A 308 5.77 -5.36 -12.31
N ILE A 309 5.71 -5.96 -11.12
CA ILE A 309 5.70 -7.41 -10.93
C ILE A 309 4.43 -8.04 -11.52
N ALA A 310 3.29 -7.37 -11.36
CA ALA A 310 2.02 -7.82 -11.93
C ALA A 310 1.95 -7.71 -13.47
N GLY A 311 2.94 -7.07 -14.09
CA GLY A 311 2.98 -6.87 -15.54
C GLY A 311 1.91 -5.89 -16.03
N SER A 312 1.48 -4.93 -15.20
CA SER A 312 0.49 -3.91 -15.55
C SER A 312 1.05 -2.78 -16.41
N LEU A 313 2.37 -2.73 -16.60
CA LEU A 313 3.12 -1.67 -17.28
C LEU A 313 4.05 -2.23 -18.38
N LYS A 314 3.51 -3.12 -19.24
CA LYS A 314 4.30 -3.82 -20.28
C LYS A 314 4.95 -2.86 -21.29
N GLU A 315 4.37 -1.69 -21.48
CA GLU A 315 4.90 -0.62 -22.33
C GLU A 315 6.23 -0.04 -21.83
N LEU A 316 6.62 -0.34 -20.58
CA LEU A 316 7.89 0.09 -19.98
C LEU A 316 9.00 -0.97 -20.06
N VAL A 317 8.75 -2.15 -20.65
CA VAL A 317 9.78 -3.17 -20.81
C VAL A 317 10.96 -2.60 -21.62
N GLY A 318 12.18 -2.81 -21.13
CA GLY A 318 13.41 -2.25 -21.70
C GLY A 318 13.63 -0.75 -21.41
N LYS A 319 12.78 -0.12 -20.58
CA LYS A 319 12.89 1.29 -20.21
C LYS A 319 13.47 1.49 -18.82
N LYS A 320 14.04 2.67 -18.58
CA LYS A 320 14.54 3.10 -17.28
C LYS A 320 13.43 3.71 -16.44
N VAL A 321 13.05 3.00 -15.38
CA VAL A 321 11.87 3.30 -14.57
C VAL A 321 12.27 3.55 -13.12
N VAL A 322 11.79 4.65 -12.53
CA VAL A 322 11.98 4.96 -11.11
C VAL A 322 10.70 4.68 -10.33
N CYS A 323 10.78 3.79 -9.34
CA CYS A 323 9.73 3.53 -8.36
C CYS A 323 9.96 4.38 -7.11
N ILE A 324 8.98 5.22 -6.73
CA ILE A 324 9.02 5.94 -5.46
C ILE A 324 8.47 5.04 -4.35
N LEU A 325 9.34 4.58 -3.46
CA LEU A 325 8.94 3.88 -2.23
C LEU A 325 8.56 4.91 -1.18
N SER A 326 7.33 5.40 -1.30
CA SER A 326 6.83 6.59 -0.62
C SER A 326 6.84 6.51 0.92
N GLY A 327 6.66 5.34 1.51
CA GLY A 327 6.66 5.17 2.97
C GLY A 327 6.76 3.73 3.45
N GLY A 328 7.19 3.57 4.70
CA GLY A 328 7.50 2.28 5.34
C GLY A 328 6.72 2.02 6.64
N ASN A 329 5.74 2.87 6.97
CA ASN A 329 5.04 2.86 8.25
C ASN A 329 3.89 1.85 8.30
N ILE A 330 4.24 0.57 8.16
CA ILE A 330 3.30 -0.54 8.23
C ILE A 330 3.24 -1.12 9.65
N ASP A 331 2.02 -1.38 10.13
CA ASP A 331 1.79 -2.09 11.39
C ASP A 331 2.25 -3.56 11.27
N SER A 332 2.85 -4.11 12.33
CA SER A 332 3.41 -5.46 12.32
C SER A 332 2.37 -6.54 12.03
N THR A 333 1.13 -6.37 12.49
CA THR A 333 0.02 -7.30 12.21
C THR A 333 -0.48 -7.20 10.77
N VAL A 334 -0.41 -6.01 10.17
CA VAL A 334 -0.71 -5.81 8.74
C VAL A 334 0.40 -6.44 7.90
N LEU A 335 1.67 -6.20 8.25
CA LEU A 335 2.82 -6.79 7.58
C LEU A 335 2.76 -8.32 7.60
N GLY A 336 2.47 -8.93 8.76
CA GLY A 336 2.30 -10.38 8.88
C GLY A 336 1.23 -10.93 7.93
N ARG A 337 0.06 -10.29 7.87
CA ARG A 337 -1.02 -10.66 6.94
C ARG A 337 -0.61 -10.46 5.47
N CYS A 338 0.14 -9.41 5.15
CA CYS A 338 0.67 -9.20 3.80
C CYS A 338 1.67 -10.29 3.41
N ILE A 339 2.54 -10.73 4.31
CA ILE A 339 3.47 -11.84 4.08
C ILE A 339 2.69 -13.13 3.81
N GLU A 340 1.70 -13.46 4.64
CA GLU A 340 0.87 -14.65 4.43
C GLU A 340 0.12 -14.61 3.10
N LYS A 341 -0.52 -13.48 2.78
CA LYS A 341 -1.25 -13.30 1.52
C LYS A 341 -0.31 -13.35 0.32
N GLY A 342 0.86 -12.72 0.40
CA GLY A 342 1.89 -12.76 -0.63
C GLY A 342 2.39 -14.19 -0.88
N LEU A 343 2.69 -14.94 0.19
CA LEU A 343 3.11 -16.34 0.10
C LEU A 343 2.01 -17.23 -0.50
N ALA A 344 0.75 -16.96 -0.19
CA ALA A 344 -0.38 -17.68 -0.79
C ALA A 344 -0.51 -17.40 -2.29
N VAL A 345 -0.36 -16.14 -2.71
CA VAL A 345 -0.38 -15.75 -4.15
C VAL A 345 0.82 -16.33 -4.91
N ASP A 346 1.99 -16.37 -4.26
CA ASP A 346 3.22 -16.99 -4.79
C ASP A 346 3.17 -18.53 -4.78
N ASN A 347 2.04 -19.15 -4.39
CA ASN A 347 1.90 -20.61 -4.31
C ASN A 347 2.89 -21.29 -3.34
N ARG A 348 3.29 -20.58 -2.29
CA ARG A 348 4.23 -21.04 -1.25
C ARG A 348 3.56 -21.37 0.09
N LEU A 349 2.31 -20.92 0.27
CA LEU A 349 1.50 -21.20 1.46
C LEU A 349 0.13 -21.70 1.02
N ILE A 350 -0.27 -22.88 1.52
CA ILE A 350 -1.59 -23.48 1.27
C ILE A 350 -2.32 -23.60 2.60
N ARG A 351 -3.63 -23.38 2.58
CA ARG A 351 -4.54 -23.86 3.60
C ARG A 351 -5.36 -25.03 3.06
N ILE A 352 -5.41 -26.13 3.78
CA ILE A 352 -6.23 -27.29 3.44
C ILE A 352 -7.10 -27.68 4.64
N ASP A 353 -8.34 -28.05 4.35
CA ASP A 353 -9.27 -28.62 5.32
C ASP A 353 -9.47 -30.09 4.96
N VAL A 354 -8.96 -30.99 5.80
CA VAL A 354 -8.90 -32.42 5.50
C VAL A 354 -9.61 -33.19 6.59
N ILE A 355 -10.43 -34.16 6.20
CA ILE A 355 -11.03 -35.10 7.13
C ILE A 355 -10.06 -36.27 7.28
N VAL A 356 -9.68 -36.59 8.52
CA VAL A 356 -8.77 -37.69 8.84
C VAL A 356 -9.47 -38.66 9.80
N SER A 357 -9.12 -39.94 9.70
CA SER A 357 -9.61 -40.97 10.61
C SER A 357 -9.19 -40.67 12.05
N ASP A 358 -10.14 -40.80 12.98
CA ASP A 358 -9.90 -40.63 14.43
C ASP A 358 -9.26 -41.87 15.10
N ARG A 359 -8.82 -42.86 14.31
CA ARG A 359 -8.12 -44.01 14.86
C ARG A 359 -6.70 -43.62 15.32
N PRO A 360 -6.11 -44.33 16.30
CA PRO A 360 -4.70 -44.20 16.62
C PRO A 360 -3.84 -44.30 15.34
N GLY A 361 -3.02 -43.27 15.11
CA GLY A 361 -2.13 -43.17 13.94
C GLY A 361 -2.69 -42.44 12.71
N GLY A 362 -3.99 -42.09 12.65
CA GLY A 362 -4.57 -41.40 11.48
C GLY A 362 -3.87 -40.07 11.14
N VAL A 363 -3.65 -39.23 12.16
CA VAL A 363 -2.91 -37.96 12.00
C VAL A 363 -1.43 -38.20 11.64
N ALA A 364 -0.83 -39.27 12.19
CA ALA A 364 0.56 -39.61 11.90
C ALA A 364 0.76 -40.01 10.43
N GLU A 365 -0.14 -40.83 9.88
CA GLU A 365 -0.12 -41.19 8.46
C GLU A 365 -0.27 -39.96 7.56
N PHE A 366 -1.21 -39.08 7.90
CA PHE A 366 -1.42 -37.86 7.13
C PHE A 366 -0.22 -36.92 7.16
N THR A 367 0.37 -36.67 8.32
CA THR A 367 1.57 -35.84 8.44
C THR A 367 2.79 -36.48 7.76
N GLN A 368 2.91 -37.81 7.79
CA GLN A 368 3.94 -38.54 7.05
C GLN A 368 3.77 -38.36 5.54
N MET A 369 2.54 -38.35 5.02
CA MET A 369 2.28 -38.03 3.61
C MET A 369 2.78 -36.62 3.27
N ILE A 370 2.43 -35.60 4.08
CA ILE A 370 2.91 -34.22 3.90
C ILE A 370 4.44 -34.16 3.88
N ALA A 371 5.10 -34.85 4.80
CA ALA A 371 6.55 -34.93 4.87
C ALA A 371 7.16 -35.60 3.63
N ASN A 372 6.56 -36.68 3.13
CA ASN A 372 7.03 -37.38 1.92
C ASN A 372 6.94 -36.50 0.65
N MET A 373 6.02 -35.52 0.64
CA MET A 373 5.92 -34.52 -0.43
C MET A 373 6.96 -33.39 -0.29
N GLY A 374 7.75 -33.38 0.77
CA GLY A 374 8.74 -32.34 1.08
C GLY A 374 8.12 -31.04 1.60
N ALA A 375 6.83 -31.05 1.97
CA ALA A 375 6.16 -29.87 2.48
C ALA A 375 6.29 -29.78 4.02
N SER A 376 6.23 -28.56 4.55
CA SER A 376 6.33 -28.32 5.99
C SER A 376 4.99 -27.85 6.54
N VAL A 377 4.59 -28.39 7.68
CA VAL A 377 3.39 -27.94 8.40
C VAL A 377 3.74 -26.67 9.17
N LYS A 378 3.09 -25.55 8.84
CA LYS A 378 3.22 -24.27 9.56
C LYS A 378 2.32 -24.24 10.78
N ASP A 379 1.07 -24.66 10.61
CA ASP A 379 0.05 -24.65 11.65
C ASP A 379 -0.95 -25.79 11.39
N MET A 380 -1.49 -26.37 12.46
CA MET A 380 -2.44 -27.47 12.43
C MET A 380 -3.46 -27.29 13.56
N ALA A 381 -4.72 -27.13 13.20
CA ALA A 381 -5.84 -27.13 14.12
C ALA A 381 -6.67 -28.40 13.92
N LEU A 382 -6.95 -29.10 15.01
CA LEU A 382 -7.81 -30.28 15.00
C LEU A 382 -9.15 -29.94 15.64
N VAL A 383 -10.23 -30.32 14.95
CA VAL A 383 -11.59 -30.24 15.47
C VAL A 383 -12.16 -31.65 15.47
N CYS A 384 -12.35 -32.21 16.65
CA CYS A 384 -12.88 -33.58 16.81
C CYS A 384 -14.42 -33.56 16.81
N PHE A 385 -15.01 -34.33 15.90
CA PHE A 385 -16.45 -34.60 15.84
C PHE A 385 -16.69 -36.10 15.95
N ALA A 386 -16.95 -36.59 17.16
CA ALA A 386 -17.24 -38.01 17.45
C ALA A 386 -16.21 -39.00 16.85
N ILE A 387 -16.45 -39.56 15.65
CA ILE A 387 -15.62 -40.59 14.98
C ILE A 387 -14.74 -39.97 13.86
N ILE A 388 -14.83 -38.65 13.66
CA ILE A 388 -14.22 -37.93 12.55
C ILE A 388 -13.41 -36.76 13.09
N VAL A 389 -12.16 -36.60 12.64
CA VAL A 389 -11.34 -35.42 12.94
C VAL A 389 -11.25 -34.55 11.70
N VAL A 390 -11.70 -33.31 11.81
CA VAL A 390 -11.45 -32.29 10.79
C VAL A 390 -10.15 -31.59 11.14
N ILE A 391 -9.20 -31.63 10.23
CA ILE A 391 -7.89 -31.05 10.38
C ILE A 391 -7.77 -29.87 9.42
N ILE A 392 -7.56 -28.68 9.98
CA ILE A 392 -7.24 -27.46 9.24
C ILE A 392 -5.73 -27.29 9.30
N ILE A 393 -5.03 -27.39 8.17
CA ILE A 393 -3.57 -27.25 8.11
C ILE A 393 -3.17 -26.11 7.20
N PHE A 394 -2.17 -25.36 7.65
CA PHE A 394 -1.36 -24.49 6.81
C PHE A 394 -0.05 -25.19 6.44
N ILE A 395 0.19 -25.35 5.14
CA ILE A 395 1.38 -26.00 4.59
C ILE A 395 2.26 -24.97 3.90
N ILE A 396 3.55 -24.96 4.24
CA ILE A 396 4.60 -24.27 3.48
C ILE A 396 5.15 -25.25 2.44
N CYS A 397 5.05 -24.86 1.18
CA CYS A 397 5.52 -25.69 0.06
C CYS A 397 6.95 -25.31 -0.32
N THR A 398 7.82 -26.32 -0.39
CA THR A 398 9.21 -26.18 -0.87
C THR A 398 9.38 -26.55 -2.35
N LYS A 399 8.37 -27.17 -2.97
CA LYS A 399 8.31 -27.61 -4.38
C LYS A 399 6.97 -27.24 -5.03
N TYR A 400 6.87 -27.38 -6.37
CA TYR A 400 5.70 -27.04 -7.18
C TYR A 400 4.37 -27.46 -6.53
N ILE A 401 3.57 -26.46 -6.15
CA ILE A 401 2.33 -26.59 -5.38
C ILE A 401 1.33 -27.56 -6.01
N LEU A 402 1.26 -27.55 -7.35
CA LEU A 402 0.34 -28.37 -8.15
C LEU A 402 0.63 -29.87 -7.99
N TYR A 403 1.90 -30.24 -7.83
CA TYR A 403 2.29 -31.63 -7.62
C TYR A 403 1.85 -32.12 -6.24
N ILE A 404 2.08 -31.30 -5.21
CA ILE A 404 1.71 -31.60 -3.82
C ILE A 404 0.18 -31.68 -3.68
N LEU A 405 -0.56 -30.75 -4.28
CA LEU A 405 -2.02 -30.73 -4.24
C LEU A 405 -2.66 -31.91 -4.98
N ASN A 406 -2.19 -32.24 -6.19
CA ASN A 406 -2.69 -33.39 -6.94
C ASN A 406 -2.42 -34.69 -6.19
N TYR A 407 -1.24 -34.82 -5.56
CA TYR A 407 -0.91 -36.00 -4.76
C TYR A 407 -1.74 -36.10 -3.48
N ILE A 408 -1.97 -34.98 -2.76
CA ILE A 408 -2.88 -34.94 -1.60
C ILE A 408 -4.29 -35.36 -2.01
N LEU A 409 -4.83 -34.81 -3.10
CA LEU A 409 -6.17 -35.16 -3.58
C LEU A 409 -6.28 -36.64 -3.91
N VAL A 410 -5.32 -37.17 -4.65
CA VAL A 410 -5.27 -38.59 -5.04
C VAL A 410 -5.19 -39.47 -3.79
N CYS A 411 -4.26 -39.20 -2.87
CA CYS A 411 -4.11 -40.01 -1.68
C CYS A 411 -5.33 -39.93 -0.73
N LEU A 412 -5.99 -38.78 -0.61
CA LEU A 412 -7.21 -38.63 0.21
C LEU A 412 -8.39 -39.41 -0.36
N VAL A 413 -8.47 -39.56 -1.68
CA VAL A 413 -9.47 -40.41 -2.34
C VAL A 413 -9.17 -41.90 -2.10
N PHE A 414 -7.90 -42.31 -2.14
CA PHE A 414 -7.49 -43.70 -1.93
C PHE A 414 -7.53 -44.17 -0.47
N THR A 415 -7.40 -43.28 0.52
CA THR A 415 -7.45 -43.65 1.96
C THR A 415 -8.88 -43.69 2.54
N GLY A 416 -9.92 -43.55 1.70
CA GLY A 416 -11.32 -43.60 2.14
C GLY A 416 -11.83 -42.32 2.81
N CYS A 417 -11.09 -41.21 2.72
CA CYS A 417 -11.51 -39.90 3.22
C CYS A 417 -12.45 -39.21 2.21
N THR A 418 -13.65 -39.78 2.03
CA THR A 418 -14.62 -39.44 0.96
C THR A 418 -15.29 -38.05 1.11
N GLY A 419 -15.05 -37.32 2.20
CA GLY A 419 -15.61 -35.98 2.46
C GLY A 419 -14.63 -34.81 2.37
N SER A 420 -13.40 -35.03 1.92
CA SER A 420 -12.34 -34.02 1.89
C SER A 420 -12.71 -32.83 0.99
N ARG A 421 -12.71 -31.61 1.55
CA ARG A 421 -12.93 -30.36 0.80
C ARG A 421 -11.68 -29.51 0.87
N ILE A 422 -11.02 -29.26 -0.25
CA ILE A 422 -9.98 -28.23 -0.30
C ILE A 422 -10.68 -26.87 -0.27
N ILE A 423 -10.73 -26.27 0.92
CA ILE A 423 -11.30 -24.94 1.12
C ILE A 423 -10.15 -23.93 1.03
N SER A 424 -10.02 -23.32 -0.15
CA SER A 424 -9.26 -22.08 -0.44
C SER A 424 -8.03 -22.23 -1.34
N PHE A 425 -8.14 -21.68 -2.56
CA PHE A 425 -7.05 -20.96 -3.22
C PHE A 425 -7.13 -19.49 -2.77
N GLY A 426 -6.03 -18.73 -2.78
CA GLY A 426 -6.01 -17.35 -2.26
C GLY A 426 -7.07 -16.41 -2.86
N PRO A 427 -7.08 -15.14 -2.45
CA PRO A 427 -8.12 -14.42 -1.69
C PRO A 427 -9.54 -14.33 -2.30
N GLU A 428 -9.86 -14.99 -3.41
CA GLU A 428 -11.23 -15.17 -3.87
C GLU A 428 -11.69 -16.61 -3.60
N ILE A 429 -12.78 -16.69 -2.83
CA ILE A 429 -13.43 -17.92 -2.38
C ILE A 429 -13.97 -18.65 -3.62
N CYS A 430 -13.15 -19.49 -4.25
CA CYS A 430 -13.61 -20.43 -5.27
C CYS A 430 -13.76 -21.82 -4.64
N TRP A 431 -15.02 -22.25 -4.51
CA TRP A 431 -15.39 -23.60 -4.14
C TRP A 431 -15.18 -24.51 -5.34
N LEU A 432 -14.07 -25.25 -5.40
CA LEU A 432 -13.97 -26.37 -6.34
C LEU A 432 -14.74 -27.55 -5.73
N SER A 433 -15.87 -27.91 -6.35
CA SER A 433 -16.53 -29.18 -6.05
C SER A 433 -15.66 -30.34 -6.51
N GLN A 434 -15.79 -31.49 -5.86
CA GLN A 434 -15.07 -32.74 -6.17
C GLN A 434 -15.10 -33.07 -7.69
N SER A 435 -16.18 -32.74 -8.38
CA SER A 435 -16.35 -32.98 -9.82
C SER A 435 -15.50 -32.05 -10.71
N GLN A 436 -15.27 -30.80 -10.31
CA GLN A 436 -14.43 -29.86 -11.06
C GLN A 436 -12.93 -30.17 -10.91
N ALA A 437 -12.52 -30.64 -9.72
CA ALA A 437 -11.16 -31.10 -9.50
C ALA A 437 -10.84 -32.38 -10.31
N VAL A 438 -11.77 -33.33 -10.38
CA VAL A 438 -11.60 -34.55 -11.19
C VAL A 438 -11.59 -34.26 -12.69
N ALA A 439 -12.40 -33.31 -13.17
CA ALA A 439 -12.41 -32.92 -14.59
C ALA A 439 -11.08 -32.26 -15.03
N ALA A 440 -10.48 -31.41 -14.18
CA ALA A 440 -9.18 -30.80 -14.46
C ALA A 440 -8.02 -31.81 -14.48
N VAL A 441 -8.19 -32.95 -13.79
CA VAL A 441 -7.21 -34.06 -13.72
C VAL A 441 -7.22 -34.94 -14.98
N VAL A 442 -8.37 -35.08 -15.65
CA VAL A 442 -8.50 -35.95 -16.83
C VAL A 442 -7.85 -35.34 -18.09
N ASP A 443 -7.67 -34.01 -18.13
CA ASP A 443 -7.22 -33.28 -19.32
C ASP A 443 -5.68 -33.21 -19.49
N GLN A 444 -4.91 -33.68 -18.50
CA GLN A 444 -3.44 -33.65 -18.55
C GLN A 444 -2.85 -35.05 -18.75
N GLY A 445 -2.63 -35.40 -20.02
CA GLY A 445 -2.21 -36.73 -20.51
C GLY A 445 -0.89 -37.30 -19.96
N GLU A 446 -0.08 -36.53 -19.21
CA GLU A 446 1.16 -37.01 -18.61
C GLU A 446 0.95 -37.87 -17.36
N ILE A 447 -0.19 -37.73 -16.66
CA ILE A 447 -0.46 -38.45 -15.39
C ILE A 447 -0.75 -39.94 -15.62
N ARG A 448 -1.28 -40.31 -16.80
CA ARG A 448 -1.63 -41.71 -17.12
C ARG A 448 -0.44 -42.66 -17.02
N LYS A 449 0.78 -42.19 -17.31
CA LYS A 449 2.02 -42.98 -17.24
C LYS A 449 2.52 -43.20 -15.80
N HIS A 450 2.29 -42.25 -14.89
CA HIS A 450 2.68 -42.42 -13.48
C HIS A 450 1.66 -43.25 -12.68
N VAL A 451 0.38 -43.20 -13.07
CA VAL A 451 -0.69 -44.00 -12.44
C VAL A 451 -0.58 -45.50 -12.76
N THR A 452 0.01 -45.88 -13.91
CA THR A 452 0.22 -47.31 -14.26
C THR A 452 1.40 -47.96 -13.51
N ASN A 453 2.38 -47.17 -13.09
CA ASN A 453 3.54 -47.71 -12.36
C ASN A 453 3.19 -47.99 -10.87
N LEU A 454 2.28 -47.22 -10.27
CA LEU A 454 1.85 -47.44 -8.88
C LEU A 454 0.90 -48.65 -8.73
N THR A 455 0.22 -49.09 -9.79
CA THR A 455 -0.69 -50.25 -9.75
C THR A 455 -0.02 -51.58 -10.10
N THR A 456 1.20 -51.58 -10.66
CA THR A 456 1.87 -52.80 -11.11
C THR A 456 3.07 -53.25 -10.26
N GLY A 457 3.42 -52.52 -9.19
CA GLY A 457 4.46 -52.94 -8.25
C GLY A 457 5.81 -53.19 -8.92
N ARG A 458 6.29 -52.24 -9.73
CA ARG A 458 7.67 -52.16 -10.20
C ARG A 458 8.26 -50.79 -9.96
#